data_AF-A0A0Q3QWD7-F1
#
_entry.id   AF-A0A0Q3QWD7-F1
#
_cell.length_a   1.000
_cell.length_b   1.000
_cell.length_c   1.000
_cell.angle_alpha   90.00
_cell.angle_beta   90.00
_cell.angle_gamma   90.00
#
_symmetry.space_group_name_H-M   'P 1'
#
loop_
_entity.id
_entity.type
_entity.pdbx_description
1 polymer ?
#
loop_
_entity_poly.entity_id
_entity_poly.type
_entity_poly.pdbx_seq_one_letter_code
_entity_poly.pdbx_strand_id
1 'polypeptide(L)'
;MKQHNELLKSIDAFEENLDSLTPFQIATLEHYYNRAEREAWKIAGFYKSQYQFYFGRASTERGQMYVYERETNKMAINDSNYKSKIAEGLNLEKSGIYEGYYVTWKGVALSYQGMQNTLKDMMKAIVVEGGK
;
A
#
# COMPACT_ATOMS: atom_id res chain seq x y z
N MET A 1 -0.09 -1.96 10.46
CA MET A 1 -1.00 -0.82 10.69
C MET A 1 -0.89 -0.20 12.08
N LYS A 2 -0.90 -0.96 13.19
CA LYS A 2 -0.77 -0.37 14.55
C LYS A 2 0.45 0.56 14.70
N GLN A 3 1.65 0.09 14.31
CA GLN A 3 2.88 0.89 14.37
C GLN A 3 2.83 2.14 13.49
N HIS A 4 2.25 2.05 12.30
CA HIS A 4 2.03 3.21 11.43
C HIS A 4 1.13 4.26 12.10
N ASN A 5 0.03 3.83 12.74
CA ASN A 5 -0.89 4.73 13.42
C ASN A 5 -0.27 5.35 14.69
N GLU A 6 0.62 4.64 15.38
CA GLU A 6 1.39 5.19 16.49
C GLU A 6 2.38 6.26 16.02
N LEU A 7 3.04 6.05 14.87
CA LEU A 7 3.90 7.06 14.25
C LEU A 7 3.13 8.31 13.84
N LEU A 8 1.91 8.16 13.30
CA LEU A 8 1.05 9.29 12.96
C LEU A 8 0.74 10.16 14.18
N LYS A 9 0.41 9.56 15.33
CA LYS A 9 0.18 10.34 16.57
C LYS A 9 1.40 11.16 16.97
N SER A 10 2.60 10.61 16.79
CA SER A 10 3.83 11.35 17.03
C SER A 10 4.00 12.49 16.04
N ILE A 11 3.77 12.24 14.74
CA ILE A 11 3.84 13.26 13.68
C ILE A 11 2.84 14.39 13.97
N ASP A 12 1.57 14.07 14.21
CA ASP A 12 0.50 15.05 14.47
C ASP A 12 0.86 15.98 15.64
N ALA A 13 1.47 15.46 16.70
CA ALA A 13 1.90 16.24 17.85
C ALA A 13 3.02 17.25 17.53
N PHE A 14 3.88 16.95 16.55
CA PHE A 14 4.88 17.91 16.07
C PHE A 14 4.28 18.91 15.07
N GLU A 15 3.35 18.47 14.23
CA GLU A 15 2.71 19.33 13.22
C GLU A 15 1.80 20.39 13.80
N GLU A 16 1.18 20.14 14.97
CA GLU A 16 0.31 21.09 15.65
C GLU A 16 0.97 22.46 15.87
N ASN A 17 2.30 22.51 16.05
CA ASN A 17 3.05 23.75 16.20
C ASN A 17 4.30 23.78 15.32
N LEU A 18 4.16 23.44 14.03
CA LEU A 18 5.26 23.30 13.07
C LEU A 18 6.21 24.52 13.02
N ASP A 19 5.66 25.74 13.05
CA ASP A 19 6.43 26.99 12.96
C ASP A 19 7.32 27.25 14.19
N SER A 20 6.99 26.63 15.32
CA SER A 20 7.73 26.77 16.58
C SER A 20 8.84 25.74 16.76
N LEU A 21 8.94 24.77 15.83
CA LEU A 21 9.87 23.66 15.97
C LEU A 21 11.31 24.13 15.85
N THR A 22 12.13 23.72 16.83
CA THR A 22 13.58 23.86 16.76
C THR A 22 14.17 22.97 15.66
N PRO A 23 15.38 23.27 15.16
CA PRO A 23 16.04 22.42 14.15
C PRO A 23 16.16 20.95 14.57
N PHE A 24 16.38 20.69 15.86
CA PHE A 24 16.43 19.33 16.41
C PHE A 24 15.07 18.62 16.32
N GLN A 25 13.98 19.33 16.59
CA GLN A 25 12.63 18.78 16.48
C GLN A 25 12.23 18.54 15.03
N ILE A 26 12.65 19.41 14.10
CA ILE A 26 12.45 19.20 12.64
C ILE A 26 13.18 17.92 12.17
N ALA A 27 14.43 17.72 12.59
CA ALA A 27 15.17 16.50 12.27
C ALA A 27 14.51 15.24 12.88
N THR A 28 13.95 15.37 14.07
CA THR A 28 13.19 14.29 14.74
C THR A 28 11.90 13.98 13.98
N LEU A 29 11.18 15.00 13.52
CA LEU A 29 9.98 14.86 12.68
C LEU A 29 10.31 14.19 11.34
N GLU A 30 11.41 14.57 10.69
CA GLU A 30 11.91 13.90 9.47
C GLU A 30 12.15 12.40 9.72
N HIS A 31 12.76 12.07 10.86
CA HIS A 31 12.99 10.68 11.25
C HIS A 31 11.66 9.90 11.42
N TYR A 32 10.64 10.50 12.04
CA TYR A 32 9.32 9.88 12.16
C TYR A 32 8.67 9.65 10.79
N TYR A 33 8.76 10.63 9.89
CA TYR A 33 8.28 10.48 8.51
C TYR A 33 9.00 9.37 7.74
N ASN A 34 10.32 9.23 7.90
CA ASN A 34 11.07 8.13 7.31
C ASN A 34 10.60 6.77 7.82
N ARG A 35 10.31 6.66 9.12
CA ARG A 35 9.75 5.43 9.70
C ARG A 35 8.33 5.15 9.18
N ALA A 36 7.49 6.18 9.08
CA ALA A 36 6.14 6.07 8.55
C ALA A 36 6.14 5.60 7.08
N GLU A 37 7.06 6.13 6.27
CA GLU A 37 7.30 5.70 4.89
C GLU A 37 7.63 4.20 4.82
N ARG A 38 8.56 3.72 5.63
CA ARG A 38 8.93 2.29 5.65
C ARG A 38 7.74 1.41 6.02
N GLU A 39 6.95 1.81 7.01
CA GLU A 39 5.75 1.06 7.39
C GLU A 39 4.68 1.07 6.29
N ALA A 40 4.49 2.20 5.60
CA ALA A 40 3.60 2.29 4.45
C ALA A 40 4.07 1.38 3.30
N TRP A 41 5.36 1.33 3.00
CA TRP A 41 5.91 0.41 1.99
C TRP A 41 5.74 -1.06 2.36
N LYS A 42 5.87 -1.44 3.64
CA LYS A 42 5.60 -2.81 4.10
C LYS A 42 4.14 -3.19 3.85
N ILE A 43 3.20 -2.29 4.16
CA ILE A 43 1.77 -2.51 3.94
C ILE A 43 1.47 -2.60 2.45
N ALA A 44 2.03 -1.70 1.63
CA ALA A 44 1.92 -1.74 0.17
C ALA A 44 2.47 -3.08 -0.37
N GLY A 45 3.63 -3.52 0.10
CA GLY A 45 4.24 -4.79 -0.29
C GLY A 45 3.36 -6.01 0.02
N PHE A 46 2.68 -6.02 1.17
CA PHE A 46 1.69 -7.04 1.48
C PHE A 46 0.54 -7.05 0.46
N TYR A 47 -0.06 -5.90 0.17
CA TYR A 47 -1.16 -5.85 -0.79
C TYR A 47 -0.72 -6.19 -2.22
N LYS A 48 0.49 -5.81 -2.61
CA LYS A 48 1.08 -6.23 -3.89
C LYS A 48 1.19 -7.74 -4.01
N SER A 49 1.62 -8.44 -2.94
CA SER A 49 1.72 -9.90 -2.97
C SER A 49 0.34 -10.56 -3.08
N GLN A 50 -0.67 -10.03 -2.39
CA GLN A 50 -2.05 -10.52 -2.50
C GLN A 50 -2.62 -10.29 -3.90
N TYR A 51 -2.44 -9.09 -4.46
CA TYR A 51 -2.83 -8.77 -5.83
C TYR A 51 -2.29 -9.80 -6.83
N GLN A 52 -0.97 -10.05 -6.79
CA GLN A 52 -0.30 -10.99 -7.69
C GLN A 52 -0.74 -12.44 -7.46
N PHE A 53 -0.95 -12.82 -6.20
CA PHE A 53 -1.43 -14.16 -5.85
C PHE A 53 -2.81 -14.45 -6.46
N TYR A 54 -3.79 -13.57 -6.23
CA TYR A 54 -5.14 -13.77 -6.76
C TYR A 54 -5.19 -13.65 -8.29
N PHE A 55 -4.38 -12.76 -8.87
CA PHE A 55 -4.25 -12.65 -10.32
C PHE A 55 -3.75 -13.96 -10.95
N GLY A 56 -2.67 -14.53 -10.42
CA GLY A 56 -2.13 -15.81 -10.89
C GLY A 56 -3.07 -16.99 -10.62
N ARG A 57 -3.79 -16.96 -9.50
CA ARG A 57 -4.74 -18.00 -9.11
C ARG A 57 -5.97 -18.06 -10.02
N ALA A 58 -6.40 -16.94 -10.60
CA ALA A 58 -7.61 -16.87 -11.43
C ALA A 58 -7.59 -17.87 -12.60
N SER A 59 -6.48 -17.92 -13.34
CA SER A 59 -6.34 -18.84 -14.49
C SER A 59 -6.27 -20.30 -14.05
N THR A 60 -5.53 -20.58 -12.97
CA THR A 60 -5.39 -21.93 -12.43
C THR A 60 -6.72 -22.48 -11.92
N GLU A 61 -7.48 -21.70 -11.15
CA GLU A 61 -8.77 -22.12 -10.64
C GLU A 61 -9.81 -22.28 -11.74
N ARG A 62 -9.77 -21.45 -12.78
CA ARG A 62 -10.61 -21.66 -13.97
C ARG A 62 -10.35 -23.03 -14.59
N GLY A 63 -9.09 -23.38 -14.81
CA GLY A 63 -8.71 -24.66 -15.38
C GLY A 63 -9.18 -25.83 -14.51
N GLN A 64 -8.91 -25.78 -13.21
CA GLN A 64 -9.32 -26.81 -12.26
C GLN A 64 -10.84 -26.95 -12.17
N MET A 65 -11.57 -25.84 -12.10
CA MET A 65 -13.03 -25.83 -12.01
C MET A 65 -13.67 -26.37 -13.30
N TYR A 66 -13.11 -26.03 -14.47
CA TYR A 66 -13.59 -26.59 -15.73
C TYR A 66 -13.44 -28.11 -15.77
N VAL A 67 -12.26 -28.63 -15.40
CA VAL A 67 -12.00 -30.07 -15.35
C VAL A 67 -12.94 -30.76 -14.36
N TYR A 68 -13.09 -30.21 -13.15
CA TYR A 68 -13.99 -30.76 -12.14
C TYR A 68 -15.45 -30.83 -12.62
N GLU A 69 -15.96 -29.74 -13.21
CA GLU A 69 -17.34 -29.71 -13.72
C GLU A 69 -17.55 -30.69 -14.90
N ARG A 70 -16.52 -30.92 -15.72
CA ARG A 70 -16.56 -31.87 -16.85
C ARG A 70 -16.44 -33.32 -16.40
N GLU A 71 -15.51 -33.61 -15.51
CA GLU A 71 -15.12 -34.98 -15.17
C GLU A 71 -15.92 -35.54 -13.98
N THR A 72 -16.23 -34.71 -13.00
CA THR A 72 -16.98 -35.11 -11.80
C THR A 72 -18.48 -34.87 -11.97
N ASN A 73 -18.88 -33.64 -12.31
CA ASN A 73 -20.32 -33.30 -12.42
C ASN A 73 -20.93 -33.64 -13.79
N LYS A 74 -20.11 -34.10 -14.75
CA LYS A 74 -20.51 -34.49 -16.12
C LYS A 74 -21.31 -33.41 -16.85
N MET A 75 -21.04 -32.14 -16.57
CA MET A 75 -21.76 -31.03 -17.17
C MET A 75 -21.40 -30.83 -18.64
N ALA A 76 -22.32 -30.22 -19.39
CA ALA A 76 -22.10 -29.82 -20.77
C ALA A 76 -20.97 -28.79 -20.88
N ILE A 77 -20.27 -28.78 -22.01
CA ILE A 77 -19.08 -27.94 -22.24
C ILE A 77 -19.37 -26.46 -21.96
N ASN A 78 -20.52 -25.96 -22.43
CA ASN A 78 -20.89 -24.56 -22.28
C ASN A 78 -21.13 -24.19 -20.81
N ASP A 79 -21.82 -25.05 -20.07
CA ASP A 79 -22.14 -24.79 -18.67
C ASP A 79 -20.89 -24.89 -17.78
N SER A 80 -20.00 -25.87 -18.05
CA SER A 80 -18.69 -25.97 -17.38
C SER A 80 -17.82 -24.75 -17.65
N ASN A 81 -17.82 -24.23 -18.89
CA ASN A 81 -17.10 -23.00 -19.25
C ASN A 81 -17.69 -21.76 -18.57
N TYR A 82 -19.01 -21.68 -18.46
CA TYR A 82 -19.67 -20.57 -17.78
C TYR A 82 -19.30 -20.55 -16.29
N LYS A 83 -19.41 -21.69 -15.60
CA LYS A 83 -19.06 -21.82 -14.18
C LYS A 83 -17.57 -21.56 -13.90
N SER A 84 -16.67 -22.06 -14.75
CA SER A 84 -15.23 -21.83 -14.54
C SER A 84 -14.84 -20.36 -14.71
N LYS A 85 -15.52 -19.63 -15.62
CA LYS A 85 -15.36 -18.16 -15.74
C LYS A 85 -15.87 -17.39 -14.54
N ILE A 86 -16.91 -17.88 -13.85
CA ILE A 86 -17.36 -17.27 -12.59
C ILE A 86 -16.24 -17.41 -11.54
N ALA A 87 -15.62 -18.60 -11.41
CA ALA A 87 -14.51 -18.81 -10.49
C ALA A 87 -13.28 -17.94 -10.83
N GLU A 88 -12.97 -17.78 -12.11
CA GLU A 88 -11.97 -16.81 -12.60
C GLU A 88 -12.30 -15.38 -12.14
N GLY A 89 -13.54 -14.94 -12.40
CA GLY A 89 -14.02 -13.60 -12.07
C GLY A 89 -13.90 -13.27 -10.58
N LEU A 90 -14.23 -14.21 -9.69
CA LEU A 90 -14.11 -14.02 -8.24
C LEU A 90 -12.66 -13.76 -7.79
N ASN A 91 -11.68 -14.39 -8.43
CA ASN A 91 -10.27 -14.14 -8.15
C ASN A 91 -9.80 -12.82 -8.73
N LEU A 92 -10.24 -12.47 -9.94
CA LEU A 92 -9.91 -11.19 -10.57
C LEU A 92 -10.48 -10.01 -9.78
N GLU A 93 -11.71 -10.13 -9.27
CA GLU A 93 -12.32 -9.13 -8.40
C GLU A 93 -11.50 -8.90 -7.13
N LYS A 94 -11.14 -9.99 -6.42
CA LYS A 94 -10.25 -9.91 -5.26
C LYS A 94 -8.90 -9.30 -5.59
N SER A 95 -8.33 -9.69 -6.73
CA SER A 95 -7.06 -9.15 -7.22
C SER A 95 -7.15 -7.63 -7.42
N GLY A 96 -8.20 -7.14 -8.07
CA GLY A 96 -8.44 -5.71 -8.28
C GLY A 96 -8.61 -4.91 -6.97
N ILE A 97 -9.30 -5.49 -5.97
CA ILE A 97 -9.40 -4.87 -4.64
C ILE A 97 -8.00 -4.69 -4.01
N TYR A 98 -7.17 -5.74 -4.04
CA TYR A 98 -5.82 -5.67 -3.49
C TYR A 98 -4.88 -4.76 -4.28
N GLU A 99 -5.06 -4.66 -5.61
CA GLU A 99 -4.36 -3.68 -6.44
C GLU A 99 -4.69 -2.26 -5.99
N GLY A 100 -5.98 -1.96 -5.78
CA GLY A 100 -6.43 -0.66 -5.27
C GLY A 100 -5.77 -0.30 -3.95
N TYR A 101 -5.69 -1.25 -3.00
CA TYR A 101 -4.98 -1.04 -1.74
C TYR A 101 -3.48 -0.84 -1.93
N TYR A 102 -2.84 -1.60 -2.81
CA TYR A 102 -1.42 -1.42 -3.11
C TYR A 102 -1.13 0.00 -3.65
N VAL A 103 -1.89 0.46 -4.64
CA VAL A 103 -1.74 1.79 -5.24
C VAL A 103 -1.95 2.88 -4.20
N THR A 104 -2.97 2.72 -3.35
CA THR A 104 -3.27 3.66 -2.26
C THR A 104 -2.09 3.78 -1.30
N TRP A 105 -1.59 2.65 -0.77
CA TRP A 105 -0.49 2.66 0.19
C TRP A 105 0.85 3.08 -0.42
N LYS A 106 1.06 2.82 -1.72
CA LYS A 106 2.18 3.40 -2.47
C LYS A 106 2.09 4.93 -2.50
N GLY A 107 0.91 5.48 -2.75
CA GLY A 107 0.68 6.93 -2.72
C GLY A 107 1.00 7.53 -1.35
N VAL A 108 0.52 6.89 -0.27
CA VAL A 108 0.82 7.30 1.11
C VAL A 108 2.32 7.28 1.42
N ALA A 109 3.05 6.24 0.97
CA ALA A 109 4.50 6.21 1.17
C ALA A 109 5.19 7.38 0.44
N LEU A 110 4.79 7.66 -0.80
CA LEU A 110 5.35 8.76 -1.58
C LEU A 110 5.03 10.13 -0.98
N SER A 111 3.87 10.33 -0.35
CA SER A 111 3.57 11.58 0.35
C SER A 111 4.49 11.81 1.55
N TYR A 112 4.82 10.75 2.32
CA TYR A 112 5.80 10.87 3.40
C TYR A 112 7.20 11.18 2.91
N GLN A 113 7.60 10.64 1.76
CA GLN A 113 8.86 11.01 1.11
C GLN A 113 8.87 12.49 0.70
N GLY A 114 7.75 13.00 0.18
CA GLY A 114 7.56 14.42 -0.13
C GLY A 114 7.79 15.28 1.12
N MET A 115 7.16 14.93 2.23
CA MET A 115 7.31 15.68 3.48
C MET A 115 8.74 15.65 4.04
N GLN A 116 9.44 14.52 3.95
CA GLN A 116 10.87 14.45 4.32
C GLN A 116 11.71 15.48 3.55
N ASN A 117 11.44 15.67 2.25
CA ASN A 117 12.15 16.66 1.44
C ASN A 117 11.79 18.09 1.87
N THR A 118 10.52 18.36 2.15
CA THR A 118 10.07 19.66 2.67
C THR A 118 10.78 20.01 3.98
N LEU A 119 10.87 19.06 4.93
CA LEU A 119 11.55 19.28 6.21
C LEU A 119 13.05 19.54 6.04
N LYS A 120 13.72 18.86 5.10
CA LYS A 120 15.12 19.14 4.75
C LYS A 120 15.30 20.54 4.20
N ASP A 121 14.38 21.00 3.35
CA ASP A 121 14.45 22.34 2.78
C ASP A 121 14.17 23.41 3.84
N MET A 122 13.25 23.16 4.78
CA MET A 122 13.07 24.01 5.97
C MET A 122 14.36 24.11 6.80
N MET A 123 15.04 22.99 7.06
CA MET A 123 16.33 23.02 7.76
C MET A 123 17.40 23.82 7.02
N LYS A 124 17.49 23.69 5.69
CA LYS A 124 18.42 24.50 4.90
C LYS A 124 18.08 25.99 4.97
N ALA A 125 16.80 26.34 4.89
CA ALA A 125 16.33 27.72 5.00
C ALA A 125 16.71 28.33 6.36
N ILE A 126 16.51 27.61 7.46
CA ILE A 126 16.91 28.05 8.81
C ILE A 126 18.43 28.31 8.88
N VAL A 127 19.24 27.46 8.25
CA VAL A 127 20.71 27.66 8.20
C VAL A 127 21.09 28.89 7.39
N VAL A 128 20.37 29.18 6.30
CA VAL A 128 20.63 30.36 5.45
C VAL A 128 20.15 31.66 6.11
N GLU A 129 18.98 31.66 6.74
CA GLU A 129 18.41 32.84 7.43
C GLU A 129 19.09 33.14 8.77
N GLY A 130 19.57 32.12 9.47
CA GLY A 130 20.37 32.25 10.70
C GLY A 130 21.83 32.66 10.48
N GLY A 131 22.18 33.10 9.25
CA GLY A 131 23.54 33.42 8.81
C GLY A 131 24.29 34.41 9.70
N LYS A 132 25.00 33.87 10.69
CA LYS A 132 26.34 34.29 11.11
C LYS A 132 27.30 33.13 10.90
#